data_AF-A0A9D7APZ7-F1
#
_entry.id   AF-A0A9D7APZ7-F1
#
_cell.length_a   1.000
_cell.length_b   1.000
_cell.length_c   1.000
_cell.angle_alpha   90.00
_cell.angle_beta   90.00
_cell.angle_gamma   90.00
#
_symmetry.space_group_name_H-M   'P 1'
#
loop_
_entity.id
_entity.type
_entity.pdbx_description
1 polymer ?
#
loop_
_entity_poly.entity_id
_entity_poly.type
_entity_poly.pdbx_seq_one_letter_code
_entity_poly.pdbx_strand_id
1 'polypeptide(L)'
;MTKQLIRGLVATAALVCGLAGAADNLPQLNIDRTQTTVSGLSSGGYMAVQLHVAYSATFKKGAGVIAGGPYYCAEGSVSNATGRCMASPSGIPTSTLVNTTNSWASQGLIDPVANLQASKVYLFSGTLDSAVKTGVMDALKTYYTSFVPAANVVYKKDLAAEHAMVTDDYGSACSVKAAPYINDCNFDLAGAVLQQLYGALNARNNNTLPTGNFVEFNQSQFISNHGMATSGWVYIPQACQVGGGATCRLHVVLHGCKQNVNDVQQQYVRNTGYNRWGDSNNIVMLYPQTSLTATNSCWDWWGYDSANYAKKSGPQMAAIKAMVDQVSAGSTLPPPPPPPPPPPPPVALPAPTGVTATNATASSMTINWNAVTGAASYNVYRNSNKTNALPVTTTSFVDNGLAGATTFNWSVKAADSSGAEGAASAAVSGTTLTAPPPTPATCYTASNYSHTVAGRAYAVWGWTYANGSGQSMGLWNIFTSTTLKKTGDNYYVLGTCP
;
A
#
# COMPACT_ATOMS: atom_id res chain seq x y z
N MET A 1 15.65 -74.89 -37.79
CA MET A 1 14.56 -74.33 -38.61
C MET A 1 13.31 -74.32 -37.75
N THR A 2 12.96 -73.20 -37.12
CA THR A 2 11.86 -73.16 -36.16
C THR A 2 10.82 -72.17 -36.67
N LYS A 3 9.72 -72.70 -37.21
CA LYS A 3 8.54 -71.94 -37.64
C LYS A 3 7.66 -71.64 -36.43
N GLN A 4 7.18 -70.40 -36.42
CA GLN A 4 6.15 -69.82 -35.56
C GLN A 4 4.83 -70.59 -35.59
N LEU A 5 4.04 -70.49 -34.50
CA LEU A 5 2.61 -70.14 -34.53
C LEU A 5 2.07 -69.79 -33.13
N ILE A 6 1.98 -68.47 -32.88
CA ILE A 6 0.90 -67.64 -32.29
C ILE A 6 -0.12 -68.32 -31.35
N ARG A 7 -0.28 -67.75 -30.14
CA ARG A 7 -1.57 -67.43 -29.50
C ARG A 7 -1.39 -66.21 -28.58
N GLY A 8 -2.27 -65.22 -28.76
CA GLY A 8 -2.09 -63.85 -28.27
C GLY A 8 -2.42 -63.60 -26.80
N LEU A 9 -1.98 -62.44 -26.32
CA LEU A 9 -2.50 -61.80 -25.12
C LEU A 9 -2.86 -60.35 -25.46
N VAL A 10 -4.11 -60.00 -25.16
CA VAL A 10 -4.65 -58.65 -25.14
C VAL A 10 -3.93 -57.87 -24.03
N ALA A 11 -3.20 -56.81 -24.39
CA ALA A 11 -2.62 -55.89 -23.43
C ALA A 11 -3.59 -54.71 -23.21
N THR A 12 -4.25 -54.72 -22.06
CA THR A 12 -5.02 -53.58 -21.54
C THR A 12 -4.07 -52.44 -21.22
N ALA A 13 -4.22 -51.31 -21.93
CA ALA A 13 -3.52 -50.08 -21.61
C ALA A 13 -4.08 -49.49 -20.30
N ALA A 14 -3.30 -49.59 -19.22
CA ALA A 14 -3.59 -48.86 -17.99
C ALA A 14 -3.10 -47.41 -18.14
N LEU A 15 -4.07 -46.50 -18.25
CA LEU A 15 -3.86 -45.06 -18.18
C LEU A 15 -3.38 -44.73 -16.76
N VAL A 16 -2.09 -44.47 -16.57
CA VAL A 16 -1.57 -43.93 -15.30
C VAL A 16 -1.90 -42.44 -15.28
N CYS A 17 -3.03 -42.11 -14.66
CA CYS A 17 -3.28 -40.75 -14.19
C CYS A 17 -2.15 -40.37 -13.22
N GLY A 18 -1.33 -39.39 -13.60
CA GLY A 18 -0.37 -38.77 -12.70
C GLY A 18 -1.12 -38.14 -11.53
N LEU A 19 -0.90 -38.66 -10.33
CA LEU A 19 -1.33 -38.04 -9.09
C LEU A 19 -0.58 -36.70 -8.95
N ALA A 20 -1.32 -35.60 -8.86
CA ALA A 20 -0.78 -34.33 -8.43
C ALA A 20 -0.19 -34.52 -7.01
N GLY A 21 1.14 -34.41 -6.89
CA GLY A 21 1.82 -34.44 -5.59
C GLY A 21 1.37 -33.26 -4.73
N ALA A 22 1.11 -33.51 -3.45
CA ALA A 22 0.86 -32.44 -2.48
C ALA A 22 2.10 -31.53 -2.41
N ALA A 23 1.90 -30.21 -2.35
CA ALA A 23 3.01 -29.27 -2.21
C ALA A 23 3.78 -29.52 -0.90
N ASP A 24 5.10 -29.56 -0.98
CA ASP A 24 5.98 -29.87 0.16
C ASP A 24 6.07 -28.70 1.16
N ASN A 25 6.59 -28.95 2.36
CA ASN A 25 6.91 -27.86 3.28
C ASN A 25 8.05 -27.01 2.72
N LEU A 26 8.03 -25.70 2.98
CA LEU A 26 9.14 -24.82 2.62
C LEU A 26 10.41 -25.27 3.39
N PRO A 27 11.50 -25.67 2.70
CA PRO A 27 12.66 -26.26 3.36
C PRO A 27 13.45 -25.23 4.15
N GLN A 28 14.13 -25.66 5.20
CA GLN A 28 15.05 -24.84 5.99
C GLN A 28 16.47 -24.97 5.42
N LEU A 29 17.08 -23.87 5.01
CA LEU A 29 18.36 -23.84 4.32
C LEU A 29 19.40 -23.03 5.12
N ASN A 30 20.68 -23.24 4.81
CA ASN A 30 21.78 -22.47 5.38
C ASN A 30 21.89 -21.09 4.68
N ILE A 31 21.04 -20.15 5.09
CA ILE A 31 20.99 -18.79 4.54
C ILE A 31 21.74 -17.80 5.45
N ASP A 32 22.60 -16.97 4.86
CA ASP A 32 23.09 -15.75 5.51
C ASP A 32 21.98 -14.69 5.52
N ARG A 33 21.30 -14.56 6.67
CA ARG A 33 20.20 -13.63 6.89
C ARG A 33 20.61 -12.16 6.70
N THR A 34 21.90 -11.83 6.77
CA THR A 34 22.37 -10.45 6.55
C THR A 34 22.38 -10.05 5.07
N GLN A 35 22.26 -11.03 4.18
CA GLN A 35 22.28 -10.86 2.72
C GLN A 35 20.88 -11.02 2.09
N THR A 36 19.81 -10.99 2.89
CA THR A 36 18.44 -11.10 2.36
C THR A 36 18.02 -9.81 1.67
N THR A 37 17.43 -9.95 0.47
CA THR A 37 16.92 -8.85 -0.35
C THR A 37 15.55 -9.19 -0.94
N VAL A 38 14.86 -8.19 -1.50
CA VAL A 38 13.55 -8.36 -2.16
C VAL A 38 13.47 -7.55 -3.45
N SER A 39 12.75 -8.04 -4.44
CA SER A 39 12.37 -7.24 -5.60
C SER A 39 10.97 -7.58 -6.10
N GLY A 40 10.41 -6.71 -6.94
CA GLY A 40 9.17 -7.03 -7.64
C GLY A 40 8.74 -6.02 -8.70
N LEU A 41 7.80 -6.46 -9.52
CA LEU A 41 7.16 -5.67 -10.57
C LEU A 41 5.79 -5.14 -10.13
N SER A 42 5.43 -3.91 -10.49
CA SER A 42 4.06 -3.40 -10.36
C SER A 42 3.57 -3.43 -8.90
N SER A 43 2.44 -4.07 -8.59
CA SER A 43 2.02 -4.32 -7.20
C SER A 43 3.05 -5.10 -6.38
N GLY A 44 3.81 -6.01 -7.00
CA GLY A 44 4.97 -6.67 -6.39
C GLY A 44 6.13 -5.71 -6.13
N GLY A 45 6.28 -4.67 -6.95
CA GLY A 45 7.23 -3.58 -6.72
C GLY A 45 6.83 -2.72 -5.53
N TYR A 46 5.54 -2.37 -5.43
CA TYR A 46 5.00 -1.75 -4.21
C TYR A 46 5.20 -2.63 -2.98
N MET A 47 4.88 -3.92 -3.07
CA MET A 47 5.07 -4.86 -1.96
C MET A 47 6.56 -5.01 -1.58
N ALA A 48 7.48 -4.99 -2.54
CA ALA A 48 8.92 -4.99 -2.28
C ALA A 48 9.34 -3.74 -1.47
N VAL A 49 8.79 -2.57 -1.79
CA VAL A 49 8.99 -1.34 -0.98
C VAL A 49 8.41 -1.51 0.42
N GLN A 50 7.20 -2.05 0.54
CA GLN A 50 6.55 -2.29 1.83
C GLN A 50 7.37 -3.23 2.71
N LEU A 51 7.82 -4.37 2.19
CA LEU A 51 8.66 -5.33 2.89
C LEU A 51 10.01 -4.71 3.27
N HIS A 52 10.67 -4.02 2.34
CA HIS A 52 11.96 -3.41 2.60
C HIS A 52 11.89 -2.35 3.70
N VAL A 53 10.82 -1.55 3.75
CA VAL A 53 10.66 -0.51 4.78
C VAL A 53 10.16 -1.12 6.10
N ALA A 54 9.09 -1.91 6.06
CA ALA A 54 8.44 -2.46 7.25
C ALA A 54 9.29 -3.49 7.98
N TYR A 55 10.04 -4.29 7.23
CA TYR A 55 10.91 -5.38 7.69
C TYR A 55 12.37 -5.12 7.29
N SER A 56 12.84 -3.88 7.37
CA SER A 56 14.19 -3.46 6.98
C SER A 56 15.32 -4.19 7.71
N ALA A 57 15.08 -4.72 8.92
CA ALA A 57 16.05 -5.58 9.61
C ALA A 57 16.23 -6.94 8.91
N THR A 58 15.20 -7.39 8.19
CA THR A 58 15.20 -8.65 7.42
C THR A 58 15.76 -8.43 6.04
N PHE A 59 15.22 -7.45 5.30
CA PHE A 59 15.67 -7.12 3.94
C PHE A 59 16.84 -6.13 3.98
N LYS A 60 17.80 -6.41 4.86
CA LYS A 60 18.89 -5.50 5.25
C LYS A 60 19.79 -5.09 4.10
N LYS A 61 19.96 -5.99 3.13
CA LYS A 61 20.85 -5.75 2.00
C LYS A 61 20.22 -4.83 0.95
N GLY A 62 18.88 -4.82 0.85
CA GLY A 62 18.16 -3.83 0.07
C GLY A 62 17.05 -4.39 -0.83
N ALA A 63 16.61 -3.56 -1.79
CA ALA A 63 15.48 -3.87 -2.65
C ALA A 63 15.59 -3.41 -4.11
N GLY A 64 15.01 -4.19 -5.01
CA GLY A 64 14.79 -3.83 -6.42
C GLY A 64 13.32 -3.50 -6.69
N VAL A 65 13.02 -2.36 -7.30
CA VAL A 65 11.64 -1.93 -7.56
C VAL A 65 11.45 -1.66 -9.04
N ILE A 66 10.60 -2.44 -9.68
CA ILE A 66 10.32 -2.38 -11.10
C ILE A 66 8.89 -1.84 -11.26
N ALA A 67 8.72 -0.64 -11.82
CA ALA A 67 7.41 -0.01 -12.04
C ALA A 67 6.45 -0.07 -10.83
N GLY A 68 6.98 0.18 -9.62
CA GLY A 68 6.21 0.27 -8.36
C GLY A 68 5.99 1.72 -7.94
N GLY A 69 6.12 2.02 -6.65
CA GLY A 69 6.04 3.40 -6.19
C GLY A 69 6.32 3.58 -4.69
N PRO A 70 6.18 4.82 -4.19
CA PRO A 70 6.50 5.18 -2.81
C PRO A 70 5.79 4.31 -1.77
N TYR A 71 6.46 4.08 -0.65
CA TYR A 71 5.88 3.42 0.51
C TYR A 71 4.61 4.15 0.96
N TYR A 72 3.53 3.41 1.19
CA TYR A 72 2.23 3.93 1.61
C TYR A 72 1.61 4.98 0.66
N CYS A 73 2.00 5.01 -0.62
CA CYS A 73 1.55 6.02 -1.59
C CYS A 73 0.02 6.14 -1.67
N ALA A 74 -0.68 5.00 -1.65
CA ALA A 74 -2.12 4.95 -1.77
C ALA A 74 -2.85 5.47 -0.52
N GLU A 75 -2.22 5.49 0.65
CA GLU A 75 -2.81 5.92 1.92
C GLU A 75 -4.16 5.25 2.25
N GLY A 76 -4.34 3.98 1.84
CA GLY A 76 -5.61 3.27 2.05
C GLY A 76 -6.74 3.68 1.09
N SER A 77 -6.43 4.41 0.01
CA SER A 77 -7.40 4.96 -0.93
C SER A 77 -7.18 4.45 -2.35
N VAL A 78 -8.22 3.81 -2.91
CA VAL A 78 -8.23 3.36 -4.32
C VAL A 78 -8.11 4.52 -5.30
N SER A 79 -8.62 5.71 -4.93
CA SER A 79 -8.51 6.91 -5.75
C SER A 79 -7.05 7.38 -5.84
N ASN A 80 -6.33 7.38 -4.72
CA ASN A 80 -4.90 7.68 -4.70
C ASN A 80 -4.10 6.60 -5.45
N ALA A 81 -4.45 5.34 -5.23
CA ALA A 81 -3.80 4.20 -5.88
C ALA A 81 -3.86 4.30 -7.41
N THR A 82 -5.07 4.40 -7.96
CA THR A 82 -5.30 4.46 -9.42
C THR A 82 -4.97 5.81 -10.04
N GLY A 83 -5.06 6.89 -9.27
CA GLY A 83 -4.68 8.24 -9.66
C GLY A 83 -3.19 8.50 -9.49
N ARG A 84 -2.81 9.17 -8.41
CA ARG A 84 -1.44 9.68 -8.22
C ARG A 84 -0.37 8.61 -8.08
N CYS A 85 -0.72 7.39 -7.70
CA CYS A 85 0.25 6.30 -7.58
C CYS A 85 0.34 5.42 -8.85
N MET A 86 -0.38 5.77 -9.92
CA MET A 86 -0.35 5.04 -11.19
C MET A 86 -0.40 5.99 -12.40
N ALA A 87 -1.59 6.54 -12.68
CA ALA A 87 -1.87 7.23 -13.94
C ALA A 87 -1.44 8.71 -13.97
N SER A 88 -1.46 9.40 -12.82
CA SER A 88 -1.31 10.86 -12.74
C SER A 88 -0.39 11.28 -11.60
N PRO A 89 0.94 11.06 -11.70
CA PRO A 89 1.89 11.20 -10.57
C PRO A 89 2.04 12.61 -10.00
N SER A 90 1.36 13.61 -10.55
CA SER A 90 1.25 14.93 -9.94
C SER A 90 0.64 14.83 -8.55
N GLY A 91 1.30 15.43 -7.55
CA GLY A 91 0.76 15.54 -6.20
C GLY A 91 0.98 14.34 -5.28
N ILE A 92 1.90 13.42 -5.61
CA ILE A 92 2.39 12.42 -4.64
C ILE A 92 3.08 13.18 -3.47
N PRO A 93 2.58 13.05 -2.22
CA PRO A 93 3.08 13.85 -1.10
C PRO A 93 4.28 13.17 -0.42
N THR A 94 5.42 13.10 -1.11
CA THR A 94 6.61 12.36 -0.66
C THR A 94 7.07 12.75 0.74
N SER A 95 7.04 14.04 1.10
CA SER A 95 7.35 14.51 2.46
C SER A 95 6.40 13.95 3.52
N THR A 96 5.09 13.92 3.25
CA THR A 96 4.09 13.31 4.13
C THR A 96 4.33 11.80 4.27
N LEU A 97 4.65 11.11 3.18
CA LEU A 97 4.95 9.66 3.22
C LEU A 97 6.21 9.36 4.05
N VAL A 98 7.25 10.19 3.94
CA VAL A 98 8.46 10.14 4.78
C VAL A 98 8.10 10.36 6.25
N ASN A 99 7.28 11.36 6.56
CA ASN A 99 6.84 11.64 7.93
C ASN A 99 6.03 10.48 8.53
N THR A 100 5.10 9.91 7.77
CA THR A 100 4.36 8.71 8.17
C THR A 100 5.29 7.53 8.45
N THR A 101 6.30 7.32 7.59
CA THR A 101 7.31 6.28 7.79
C THR A 101 8.07 6.48 9.10
N ASN A 102 8.59 7.68 9.35
CA ASN A 102 9.30 8.00 10.60
C ASN A 102 8.40 7.78 11.83
N SER A 103 7.14 8.22 11.75
CA SER A 103 6.16 8.06 12.83
C SER A 103 5.84 6.59 13.12
N TRP A 104 5.67 5.76 12.09
CA TRP A 104 5.43 4.34 12.28
C TRP A 104 6.66 3.59 12.79
N ALA A 105 7.86 4.03 12.41
CA ALA A 105 9.11 3.49 12.95
C ALA A 105 9.27 3.82 14.44
N SER A 106 8.98 5.05 14.87
CA SER A 106 9.05 5.43 16.29
C SER A 106 8.00 4.73 17.15
N GLN A 107 6.87 4.33 16.56
CA GLN A 107 5.83 3.53 17.20
C GLN A 107 6.11 2.02 17.19
N GLY A 108 7.18 1.57 16.53
CA GLY A 108 7.49 0.13 16.38
C GLY A 108 6.54 -0.65 15.45
N LEU A 109 5.69 0.05 14.67
CA LEU A 109 4.80 -0.56 13.68
C LEU A 109 5.55 -1.05 12.44
N ILE A 110 6.73 -0.47 12.21
CA ILE A 110 7.74 -0.90 11.25
C ILE A 110 9.12 -0.90 11.91
N ASP A 111 10.11 -1.48 11.24
CA ASP A 111 11.51 -1.42 11.69
C ASP A 111 12.07 0.01 11.68
N PRO A 112 13.10 0.30 12.50
CA PRO A 112 13.77 1.59 12.49
C PRO A 112 14.28 1.99 11.10
N VAL A 113 14.01 3.23 10.69
CA VAL A 113 14.47 3.76 9.39
C VAL A 113 16.00 3.78 9.25
N ALA A 114 16.73 3.77 10.37
CA ALA A 114 18.19 3.67 10.38
C ALA A 114 18.72 2.40 9.70
N ASN A 115 17.94 1.31 9.70
CA ASN A 115 18.29 0.07 8.99
C ASN A 115 18.42 0.27 7.48
N LEU A 116 17.71 1.26 6.90
CA LEU A 116 17.72 1.55 5.47
C LEU A 116 19.03 2.23 5.02
N GLN A 117 19.80 2.83 5.93
CA GLN A 117 20.99 3.61 5.57
C GLN A 117 22.08 2.77 4.89
N ALA A 118 22.15 1.47 5.22
CA ALA A 118 23.09 0.53 4.62
C ALA A 118 22.54 -0.17 3.37
N SER A 119 21.24 -0.04 3.09
CA SER A 119 20.59 -0.74 1.99
C SER A 119 21.07 -0.25 0.63
N LYS A 120 21.10 -1.17 -0.33
CA LYS A 120 21.22 -0.86 -1.77
C LYS A 120 19.85 -0.88 -2.42
N VAL A 121 19.58 0.06 -3.32
CA VAL A 121 18.29 0.15 -4.00
C VAL A 121 18.51 0.22 -5.50
N TYR A 122 17.75 -0.59 -6.25
CA TYR A 122 17.67 -0.51 -7.70
C TYR A 122 16.25 -0.15 -8.11
N LEU A 123 16.09 0.89 -8.92
CA LEU A 123 14.81 1.35 -9.44
C LEU A 123 14.79 1.18 -10.95
N PHE A 124 13.67 0.71 -11.49
CA PHE A 124 13.44 0.62 -12.93
C PHE A 124 12.08 1.20 -13.32
N SER A 125 12.07 2.03 -14.36
CA SER A 125 10.84 2.46 -15.05
C SER A 125 11.07 2.46 -16.55
N GLY A 126 10.15 1.88 -17.31
CA GLY A 126 10.14 2.00 -18.76
C GLY A 126 9.62 3.37 -19.20
N THR A 127 10.19 3.96 -20.24
CA THR A 127 9.72 5.27 -20.74
C THR A 127 8.38 5.21 -21.44
N LEU A 128 7.94 4.02 -21.87
CA LEU A 128 6.63 3.82 -22.46
C LEU A 128 5.56 3.52 -21.41
N ASP A 129 5.96 3.07 -20.21
CA ASP A 129 5.07 2.51 -19.17
C ASP A 129 3.74 3.27 -19.06
N SER A 130 2.69 2.60 -19.55
CA SER A 130 1.35 3.17 -19.62
C SER A 130 0.53 2.99 -18.35
N ALA A 131 0.96 2.12 -17.43
CA ALA A 131 0.19 1.74 -16.24
C ALA A 131 0.71 2.39 -14.96
N VAL A 132 2.03 2.38 -14.74
CA VAL A 132 2.69 3.06 -13.62
C VAL A 132 3.66 4.07 -14.22
N LYS A 133 3.18 5.30 -14.36
CA LYS A 133 3.92 6.36 -15.05
C LYS A 133 5.26 6.63 -14.36
N THR A 134 6.29 6.93 -15.14
CA THR A 134 7.66 7.18 -14.66
C THR A 134 7.75 8.20 -13.52
N GLY A 135 6.86 9.21 -13.49
CA GLY A 135 6.78 10.18 -12.39
C GLY A 135 6.50 9.56 -11.01
N VAL A 136 5.84 8.39 -10.95
CA VAL A 136 5.65 7.64 -9.71
C VAL A 136 6.99 7.10 -9.21
N MET A 137 7.80 6.55 -10.10
CA MET A 137 9.13 6.03 -9.79
C MET A 137 10.14 7.16 -9.50
N ASP A 138 9.97 8.34 -10.12
CA ASP A 138 10.70 9.56 -9.72
C ASP A 138 10.37 9.95 -8.27
N ALA A 139 9.09 9.91 -7.88
CA ALA A 139 8.68 10.17 -6.49
C ALA A 139 9.22 9.09 -5.53
N LEU A 140 9.28 7.82 -5.95
CA LEU A 140 9.88 6.75 -5.17
C LEU A 140 11.39 6.97 -4.96
N LYS A 141 12.11 7.43 -5.99
CA LYS A 141 13.52 7.81 -5.83
C LYS A 141 13.66 8.89 -4.77
N THR A 142 12.85 9.95 -4.84
CA THR A 142 12.83 11.02 -3.83
C THR A 142 12.58 10.47 -2.42
N TYR A 143 11.58 9.60 -2.26
CA TYR A 143 11.28 8.92 -1.00
C TYR A 143 12.48 8.12 -0.47
N TYR A 144 13.09 7.26 -1.29
CA TYR A 144 14.24 6.46 -0.86
C TYR A 144 15.43 7.33 -0.48
N THR A 145 15.70 8.41 -1.22
CA THR A 145 16.82 9.32 -0.89
C THR A 145 16.66 10.08 0.43
N SER A 146 15.47 10.03 1.08
CA SER A 146 15.29 10.52 2.45
C SER A 146 15.84 9.57 3.52
N PHE A 147 16.09 8.30 3.20
CA PHE A 147 16.54 7.27 4.16
C PHE A 147 17.80 6.53 3.73
N VAL A 148 18.02 6.41 2.42
CA VAL A 148 19.11 5.68 1.78
C VAL A 148 20.06 6.70 1.13
N PRO A 149 21.39 6.62 1.36
CA PRO A 149 22.34 7.47 0.68
C PRO A 149 22.17 7.43 -0.84
N ALA A 150 22.22 8.58 -1.51
CA ALA A 150 22.01 8.65 -2.97
C ALA A 150 22.97 7.74 -3.76
N ALA A 151 24.20 7.54 -3.28
CA ALA A 151 25.19 6.62 -3.87
C ALA A 151 24.77 5.14 -3.82
N ASN A 152 23.79 4.78 -2.99
CA ASN A 152 23.25 3.43 -2.87
C ASN A 152 21.99 3.23 -3.73
N VAL A 153 21.47 4.28 -4.38
CA VAL A 153 20.24 4.23 -5.18
C VAL A 153 20.59 4.36 -6.67
N VAL A 154 20.43 3.27 -7.41
CA VAL A 154 20.51 3.27 -8.88
C VAL A 154 19.10 3.38 -9.45
N TYR A 155 18.94 4.21 -10.49
CA TYR A 155 17.66 4.35 -11.17
C TYR A 155 17.84 4.31 -12.69
N LYS A 156 17.36 3.23 -13.30
CA LYS A 156 17.28 3.07 -14.75
C LYS A 156 15.90 3.51 -15.25
N LYS A 157 15.86 4.52 -16.12
CA LYS A 157 14.62 5.08 -16.68
C LYS A 157 14.70 5.52 -18.13
N ASP A 158 15.66 4.98 -18.86
CA ASP A 158 16.03 5.37 -20.21
C ASP A 158 15.70 4.28 -21.25
N LEU A 159 15.09 3.16 -20.82
CA LEU A 159 14.70 2.06 -21.70
C LEU A 159 13.25 2.25 -22.18
N ALA A 160 13.02 2.14 -23.49
CA ALA A 160 11.70 2.18 -24.11
C ALA A 160 10.91 0.88 -23.90
N ALA A 161 10.55 0.62 -22.64
CA ALA A 161 9.79 -0.53 -22.20
C ALA A 161 8.37 -0.15 -21.76
N GLU A 162 7.40 -1.00 -22.09
CA GLU A 162 6.06 -0.95 -21.55
C GLU A 162 5.99 -1.53 -20.12
N HIS A 163 4.80 -1.54 -19.51
CA HIS A 163 4.59 -2.11 -18.18
C HIS A 163 4.75 -3.64 -18.14
N ALA A 164 5.99 -4.10 -17.95
CA ALA A 164 6.36 -5.51 -17.89
C ALA A 164 7.66 -5.72 -17.09
N MET A 165 7.91 -6.97 -16.67
CA MET A 165 9.25 -7.39 -16.26
C MET A 165 10.10 -7.48 -17.52
N VAL A 166 11.21 -6.74 -17.54
CA VAL A 166 12.12 -6.73 -18.67
C VAL A 166 13.15 -7.86 -18.55
N THR A 167 13.45 -8.52 -19.66
CA THR A 167 14.50 -9.51 -19.83
C THR A 167 15.33 -9.19 -21.08
N ASP A 168 16.35 -10.01 -21.32
CA ASP A 168 17.21 -9.94 -22.49
C ASP A 168 17.02 -11.09 -23.49
N ASP A 169 16.13 -12.04 -23.21
CA ASP A 169 15.96 -13.24 -24.05
C ASP A 169 14.60 -13.95 -23.94
N TYR A 170 13.62 -13.36 -23.23
CA TYR A 170 12.31 -13.97 -23.09
C TYR A 170 11.17 -12.96 -22.99
N GLY A 171 10.10 -13.23 -23.71
CA GLY A 171 8.81 -12.54 -23.55
C GLY A 171 8.34 -11.85 -24.82
N SER A 172 7.37 -10.96 -24.66
CA SER A 172 6.87 -10.15 -25.77
C SER A 172 7.86 -9.04 -26.15
N ALA A 173 7.62 -8.35 -27.26
CA ALA A 173 8.41 -7.17 -27.63
C ALA A 173 8.33 -6.10 -26.52
N CYS A 174 9.43 -5.37 -26.32
CA CYS A 174 9.57 -4.39 -25.25
C CYS A 174 8.42 -3.37 -25.11
N SER A 175 7.80 -2.97 -26.23
CA SER A 175 6.71 -2.00 -26.29
C SER A 175 5.31 -2.58 -26.00
N VAL A 176 5.20 -3.87 -25.65
CA VAL A 176 3.92 -4.57 -25.47
C VAL A 176 3.50 -4.59 -23.99
N LYS A 177 2.24 -4.24 -23.71
CA LYS A 177 1.60 -4.45 -22.40
C LYS A 177 0.52 -5.53 -22.48
N ALA A 178 0.95 -6.79 -22.44
CA ALA A 178 0.07 -7.95 -22.47
C ALA A 178 0.63 -9.07 -21.60
N ALA A 179 -0.23 -10.02 -21.23
CA ALA A 179 0.21 -11.24 -20.54
C ALA A 179 1.31 -11.95 -21.37
N PRO A 180 2.37 -12.49 -20.74
CA PRO A 180 2.56 -12.66 -19.30
C PRO A 180 3.11 -11.44 -18.55
N TYR A 181 3.15 -10.26 -19.20
CA TYR A 181 3.82 -9.03 -18.72
C TYR A 181 5.31 -9.28 -18.44
N ILE A 182 5.95 -10.04 -19.32
CA ILE A 182 7.39 -10.26 -19.40
C ILE A 182 7.77 -9.93 -20.83
N ASN A 183 8.75 -9.04 -21.00
CA ASN A 183 9.17 -8.56 -22.30
C ASN A 183 10.66 -8.78 -22.51
N ASP A 184 11.03 -9.22 -23.71
CA ASP A 184 12.41 -9.18 -24.18
C ASP A 184 12.69 -7.76 -24.68
N CYS A 185 13.54 -7.04 -23.94
CA CYS A 185 14.03 -5.72 -24.30
C CYS A 185 15.53 -5.72 -24.56
N ASN A 186 16.16 -6.90 -24.74
CA ASN A 186 17.61 -7.03 -24.82
C ASN A 186 18.32 -6.35 -23.62
N PHE A 187 17.71 -6.46 -22.42
CA PHE A 187 18.26 -5.87 -21.19
C PHE A 187 18.06 -6.80 -19.99
N ASP A 188 19.16 -7.27 -19.40
CA ASP A 188 19.15 -8.15 -18.24
C ASP A 188 18.84 -7.37 -16.95
N LEU A 189 17.55 -7.10 -16.73
CA LEU A 189 17.08 -6.36 -15.56
C LEU A 189 17.33 -7.13 -14.26
N ALA A 190 17.12 -8.45 -14.24
CA ALA A 190 17.36 -9.27 -13.06
C ALA A 190 18.84 -9.23 -12.64
N GLY A 191 19.75 -9.34 -13.61
CA GLY A 191 21.19 -9.17 -13.38
C GLY A 191 21.55 -7.79 -12.86
N ALA A 192 20.99 -6.73 -13.45
CA ALA A 192 21.23 -5.36 -13.00
C ALA A 192 20.75 -5.12 -11.56
N VAL A 193 19.56 -5.62 -11.21
CA VAL A 193 19.02 -5.58 -9.84
C VAL A 193 19.95 -6.32 -8.88
N LEU A 194 20.28 -7.59 -9.17
CA LEU A 194 21.09 -8.41 -8.27
C LEU A 194 22.51 -7.86 -8.11
N GLN A 195 23.14 -7.34 -9.16
CA GLN A 195 24.46 -6.74 -9.06
C GLN A 195 24.46 -5.44 -8.24
N GLN A 196 23.42 -4.61 -8.35
CA GLN A 196 23.30 -3.44 -7.47
C GLN A 196 23.17 -3.84 -6.01
N LEU A 197 22.41 -4.91 -5.73
CA LEU A 197 22.14 -5.36 -4.38
C LEU A 197 23.33 -6.09 -3.75
N TYR A 198 24.01 -6.94 -4.50
CA TYR A 198 25.06 -7.84 -3.99
C TYR A 198 26.48 -7.41 -4.34
N GLY A 199 26.66 -6.47 -5.27
CA GLY A 199 27.96 -6.12 -5.85
C GLY A 199 28.31 -7.02 -7.03
N ALA A 200 29.61 -7.22 -7.26
CA ALA A 200 30.08 -8.12 -8.31
C ALA A 200 29.58 -9.55 -8.08
N LEU A 201 29.06 -10.16 -9.14
CA LEU A 201 28.54 -11.53 -9.16
C LEU A 201 29.26 -12.33 -10.25
N ASN A 202 29.32 -13.66 -10.08
CA ASN A 202 29.75 -14.57 -11.13
C ASN A 202 28.80 -14.45 -12.33
N ALA A 203 29.33 -14.73 -13.53
CA ALA A 203 28.53 -14.78 -14.74
C ALA A 203 27.35 -15.75 -14.57
N ARG A 204 26.16 -15.31 -15.00
CA ARG A 204 24.93 -16.10 -14.90
C ARG A 204 25.02 -17.44 -15.64
N ASN A 205 24.31 -18.45 -15.17
CA ASN A 205 24.20 -19.74 -15.85
C ASN A 205 23.25 -19.62 -17.06
N ASN A 206 23.78 -19.75 -18.28
CA ASN A 206 22.99 -19.74 -19.51
C ASN A 206 22.55 -21.14 -19.98
N ASN A 207 22.91 -22.20 -19.24
CA ASN A 207 22.43 -23.56 -19.53
C ASN A 207 20.99 -23.75 -19.02
N THR A 208 20.35 -24.82 -19.47
CA THR A 208 19.05 -25.25 -18.93
C THR A 208 19.17 -25.55 -17.44
N LEU A 209 18.37 -24.83 -16.63
CA LEU A 209 18.35 -25.03 -15.18
C LEU A 209 17.64 -26.34 -14.81
N PRO A 210 18.14 -27.11 -13.82
CA PRO A 210 17.52 -28.37 -13.43
C PRO A 210 16.09 -28.17 -12.92
N THR A 211 15.12 -28.92 -13.48
CA THR A 211 13.71 -28.82 -13.06
C THR A 211 13.52 -29.13 -11.58
N GLY A 212 14.30 -30.06 -11.02
CA GLY A 212 14.25 -30.43 -9.60
C GLY A 212 14.67 -29.32 -8.64
N ASN A 213 15.29 -28.25 -9.15
CA ASN A 213 15.65 -27.08 -8.32
C ASN A 213 14.47 -26.12 -8.12
N PHE A 214 13.37 -26.29 -8.88
CA PHE A 214 12.13 -25.54 -8.69
C PHE A 214 11.21 -26.34 -7.77
N VAL A 215 11.09 -25.90 -6.52
CA VAL A 215 10.28 -26.56 -5.50
C VAL A 215 8.99 -25.77 -5.29
N GLU A 216 7.85 -26.43 -5.49
CA GLU A 216 6.56 -25.91 -5.05
C GLU A 216 6.37 -26.21 -3.56
N PHE A 217 5.98 -25.21 -2.78
CA PHE A 217 5.75 -25.37 -1.35
C PHE A 217 4.33 -24.97 -0.96
N ASN A 218 3.82 -25.60 0.11
CA ASN A 218 2.53 -25.25 0.70
C ASN A 218 2.62 -23.88 1.37
N GLN A 219 2.08 -22.85 0.72
CA GLN A 219 2.05 -21.48 1.21
C GLN A 219 0.98 -21.27 2.28
N SER A 220 -0.05 -22.12 2.33
CA SER A 220 -1.14 -22.04 3.32
C SER A 220 -0.67 -22.22 4.77
N GLN A 221 0.53 -22.77 4.98
CA GLN A 221 1.12 -22.84 6.32
C GLN A 221 1.43 -21.46 6.92
N PHE A 222 1.57 -20.43 6.08
CA PHE A 222 1.92 -19.08 6.50
C PHE A 222 0.73 -18.13 6.51
N ILE A 223 -0.33 -18.44 5.76
CA ILE A 223 -1.47 -17.55 5.58
C ILE A 223 -2.71 -18.28 5.05
N SER A 224 -3.89 -17.83 5.45
CA SER A 224 -5.18 -18.24 4.89
C SER A 224 -6.06 -17.01 4.67
N ASN A 225 -6.81 -16.97 3.55
CA ASN A 225 -7.88 -15.98 3.29
C ASN A 225 -7.47 -14.50 3.17
N HIS A 226 -6.31 -14.21 2.57
CA HIS A 226 -5.79 -12.83 2.40
C HIS A 226 -5.23 -12.57 0.99
N GLY A 227 -5.90 -13.09 -0.04
CA GLY A 227 -5.49 -12.91 -1.43
C GLY A 227 -4.18 -13.61 -1.83
N MET A 228 -3.66 -14.49 -0.97
CA MET A 228 -2.48 -15.32 -1.25
C MET A 228 -2.89 -16.74 -1.67
N ALA A 229 -2.15 -17.33 -2.61
CA ALA A 229 -2.40 -18.69 -3.08
C ALA A 229 -2.08 -19.75 -2.03
N THR A 230 -2.54 -20.97 -2.27
CA THR A 230 -2.27 -22.12 -1.40
C THR A 230 -0.85 -22.65 -1.57
N SER A 231 -0.21 -22.42 -2.73
CA SER A 231 1.17 -22.79 -2.99
C SER A 231 2.02 -21.60 -3.42
N GLY A 232 3.33 -21.70 -3.17
CA GLY A 232 4.36 -20.79 -3.63
C GLY A 232 5.52 -21.56 -4.25
N TRP A 233 6.50 -20.86 -4.79
CA TRP A 233 7.65 -21.49 -5.45
C TRP A 233 8.98 -21.02 -4.86
N VAL A 234 9.99 -21.88 -4.88
CA VAL A 234 11.37 -21.51 -4.56
C VAL A 234 12.32 -22.17 -5.56
N TYR A 235 13.27 -21.40 -6.07
CA TYR A 235 14.41 -21.95 -6.81
C TYR A 235 15.61 -22.10 -5.87
N ILE A 236 16.12 -23.33 -5.73
CA ILE A 236 17.22 -23.65 -4.83
C ILE A 236 18.41 -24.15 -5.68
N PRO A 237 19.48 -23.35 -5.83
CA PRO A 237 20.72 -23.80 -6.47
C PRO A 237 21.24 -25.08 -5.82
N GLN A 238 21.90 -25.95 -6.60
CA GLN A 238 22.35 -27.26 -6.11
C GLN A 238 23.21 -27.16 -4.83
N ALA A 239 24.10 -26.17 -4.76
CA ALA A 239 24.96 -25.94 -3.60
C ALA A 239 24.18 -25.51 -2.34
N CYS A 240 22.97 -24.96 -2.50
CA CYS A 240 22.11 -24.47 -1.42
C CYS A 240 21.11 -25.51 -0.92
N GLN A 241 21.00 -26.67 -1.58
CA GLN A 241 20.12 -27.74 -1.14
C GLN A 241 20.60 -28.30 0.21
N VAL A 242 19.70 -28.97 0.94
CA VAL A 242 20.04 -29.63 2.21
C VAL A 242 21.14 -30.67 1.96
N GLY A 243 22.27 -30.53 2.67
CA GLY A 243 23.47 -31.35 2.45
C GLY A 243 24.45 -30.82 1.39
N GLY A 244 24.14 -29.72 0.70
CA GLY A 244 24.99 -29.09 -0.32
C GLY A 244 26.19 -28.29 0.23
N GLY A 245 26.22 -28.03 1.54
CA GLY A 245 27.39 -27.50 2.26
C GLY A 245 27.69 -26.00 2.08
N ALA A 246 27.04 -25.29 1.15
CA ALA A 246 27.24 -23.85 0.98
C ALA A 246 26.41 -23.01 1.96
N THR A 247 26.94 -21.86 2.35
CA THR A 247 26.13 -20.76 2.90
C THR A 247 25.60 -19.94 1.74
N CYS A 248 24.28 -19.79 1.67
CA CYS A 248 23.60 -19.15 0.55
C CYS A 248 22.96 -17.82 0.95
N ARG A 249 22.60 -17.03 -0.05
CA ARG A 249 21.86 -15.77 0.08
C ARG A 249 20.41 -16.01 -0.32
N LEU A 250 19.53 -15.09 0.05
CA LEU A 250 18.11 -15.18 -0.29
C LEU A 250 17.65 -13.90 -0.98
N HIS A 251 16.96 -14.06 -2.11
CA HIS A 251 16.25 -12.98 -2.78
C HIS A 251 14.77 -13.37 -2.92
N VAL A 252 13.89 -12.50 -2.45
CA VAL A 252 12.44 -12.66 -2.64
C VAL A 252 12.03 -11.94 -3.91
N VAL A 253 11.33 -12.63 -4.81
CA VAL A 253 10.92 -12.10 -6.11
C VAL A 253 9.39 -12.09 -6.20
N LEU A 254 8.82 -10.89 -6.29
CA LEU A 254 7.38 -10.67 -6.23
C LEU A 254 6.84 -10.33 -7.62
N HIS A 255 5.88 -11.12 -8.08
CA HIS A 255 5.20 -10.89 -9.35
C HIS A 255 4.25 -9.68 -9.28
N GLY A 256 3.91 -9.10 -10.43
CA GLY A 256 2.91 -8.04 -10.55
C GLY A 256 1.48 -8.56 -10.55
N CYS A 257 0.52 -7.65 -10.78
CA CYS A 257 -0.88 -8.02 -10.98
C CYS A 257 -1.02 -8.97 -12.18
N LYS A 258 -1.91 -9.96 -12.09
CA LYS A 258 -2.15 -10.97 -13.14
C LYS A 258 -0.91 -11.72 -13.61
N GLN A 259 0.03 -11.96 -12.70
CA GLN A 259 1.26 -12.72 -12.97
C GLN A 259 1.49 -13.87 -11.96
N ASN A 260 0.47 -14.21 -11.17
CA ASN A 260 0.54 -15.40 -10.35
C ASN A 260 0.42 -16.67 -11.22
N VAL A 261 0.64 -17.84 -10.61
CA VAL A 261 0.60 -19.12 -11.32
C VAL A 261 -0.76 -19.42 -11.97
N ASN A 262 -1.87 -18.94 -11.41
CA ASN A 262 -3.19 -19.12 -12.02
C ASN A 262 -3.35 -18.31 -13.30
N ASP A 263 -2.75 -17.12 -13.38
CA ASP A 263 -2.88 -16.21 -14.52
C ASP A 263 -1.87 -16.52 -15.65
N VAL A 264 -0.61 -16.84 -15.31
CA VAL A 264 0.48 -16.99 -16.30
C VAL A 264 1.27 -18.29 -16.14
N GLN A 265 0.76 -19.26 -15.39
CA GLN A 265 1.48 -20.49 -15.04
C GLN A 265 2.83 -20.13 -14.38
N GLN A 266 3.86 -20.96 -14.55
CA GLN A 266 5.17 -20.73 -13.96
C GLN A 266 6.04 -19.74 -14.76
N GLN A 267 5.48 -18.97 -15.71
CA GLN A 267 6.28 -18.11 -16.58
C GLN A 267 7.04 -17.04 -15.79
N TYR A 268 6.42 -16.43 -14.77
CA TYR A 268 7.13 -15.45 -13.92
C TYR A 268 8.21 -16.11 -13.05
N VAL A 269 7.92 -17.29 -12.51
CA VAL A 269 8.89 -18.06 -11.71
C VAL A 269 10.10 -18.45 -12.54
N ARG A 270 9.91 -18.85 -13.81
CA ARG A 270 10.97 -19.43 -14.65
C ARG A 270 11.73 -18.40 -15.47
N ASN A 271 11.04 -17.39 -15.99
CA ASN A 271 11.51 -16.64 -17.15
C ASN A 271 11.78 -15.15 -16.88
N THR A 272 11.91 -14.77 -15.61
CA THR A 272 12.25 -13.39 -15.20
C THR A 272 13.77 -13.13 -15.14
N GLY A 273 14.59 -14.13 -15.45
CA GLY A 273 16.06 -14.02 -15.49
C GLY A 273 16.76 -14.28 -14.15
N TYR A 274 16.07 -14.11 -13.02
CA TYR A 274 16.67 -14.24 -11.68
C TYR A 274 17.35 -15.59 -11.41
N ASN A 275 16.70 -16.71 -11.76
CA ASN A 275 17.22 -18.04 -11.42
C ASN A 275 18.61 -18.32 -11.99
N ARG A 276 18.91 -17.83 -13.20
CA ARG A 276 20.21 -18.02 -13.87
C ARG A 276 21.34 -17.35 -13.10
N TRP A 277 21.07 -16.19 -12.52
CA TRP A 277 21.99 -15.51 -11.61
C TRP A 277 22.08 -16.23 -10.28
N GLY A 278 20.94 -16.65 -9.72
CA GLY A 278 20.92 -17.34 -8.44
C GLY A 278 21.71 -18.65 -8.44
N ASP A 279 21.59 -19.41 -9.53
CA ASP A 279 22.23 -20.71 -9.71
C ASP A 279 23.76 -20.66 -9.64
N SER A 280 24.35 -19.64 -10.26
CA SER A 280 25.81 -19.42 -10.34
C SER A 280 26.38 -18.63 -9.15
N ASN A 281 25.52 -18.15 -8.25
CA ASN A 281 25.89 -17.23 -7.18
C ASN A 281 25.38 -17.65 -5.80
N ASN A 282 24.92 -18.89 -5.61
CA ASN A 282 24.39 -19.37 -4.33
C ASN A 282 23.30 -18.44 -3.78
N ILE A 283 22.37 -17.99 -4.63
CA ILE A 283 21.24 -17.16 -4.22
C ILE A 283 19.95 -17.98 -4.45
N VAL A 284 19.27 -18.29 -3.37
CA VAL A 284 17.94 -18.90 -3.38
C VAL A 284 16.93 -17.83 -3.79
N MET A 285 16.04 -18.17 -4.71
CA MET A 285 14.97 -17.26 -5.17
C MET A 285 13.63 -17.72 -4.63
N LEU A 286 13.03 -16.97 -3.72
CA LEU A 286 11.71 -17.25 -3.17
C LEU A 286 10.65 -16.48 -3.98
N TYR A 287 9.62 -17.18 -4.44
CA TYR A 287 8.52 -16.65 -5.26
C TYR A 287 7.17 -16.88 -4.55
N PRO A 288 6.83 -16.06 -3.53
CA PRO A 288 5.48 -16.05 -2.97
C PRO A 288 4.44 -15.75 -4.05
N GLN A 289 3.23 -16.27 -3.90
CA GLN A 289 2.16 -16.17 -4.90
C GLN A 289 0.90 -15.53 -4.32
N THR A 290 0.34 -14.56 -5.03
CA THR A 290 -1.06 -14.16 -4.81
C THR A 290 -2.01 -15.18 -5.45
N SER A 291 -3.30 -15.09 -5.16
CA SER A 291 -4.34 -15.92 -5.77
C SER A 291 -5.30 -15.08 -6.62
N LEU A 292 -6.23 -15.76 -7.30
CA LEU A 292 -7.36 -15.11 -7.98
C LEU A 292 -8.36 -14.43 -7.03
N THR A 293 -8.26 -14.67 -5.71
CA THR A 293 -9.12 -13.99 -4.71
C THR A 293 -8.57 -12.63 -4.30
N ALA A 294 -7.30 -12.32 -4.63
CA ALA A 294 -6.78 -10.96 -4.52
C ALA A 294 -7.39 -10.05 -5.58
N THR A 295 -7.56 -8.77 -5.24
CA THR A 295 -8.04 -7.77 -6.22
C THR A 295 -7.07 -7.69 -7.40
N ASN A 296 -7.54 -8.04 -8.61
CA ASN A 296 -6.73 -8.15 -9.84
C ASN A 296 -5.49 -9.06 -9.71
N SER A 297 -5.54 -10.07 -8.83
CA SER A 297 -4.38 -10.92 -8.50
C SER A 297 -3.16 -10.11 -8.00
N CYS A 298 -3.35 -8.88 -7.52
CA CYS A 298 -2.28 -7.99 -7.08
C CYS A 298 -1.91 -8.26 -5.62
N TRP A 299 -0.68 -7.91 -5.24
CA TRP A 299 -0.33 -7.74 -3.82
C TRP A 299 -1.13 -6.59 -3.19
N ASP A 300 -1.37 -6.63 -1.87
CA ASP A 300 -2.06 -5.55 -1.16
C ASP A 300 -1.11 -4.37 -0.93
N TRP A 301 -1.29 -3.34 -1.74
CA TRP A 301 -0.52 -2.09 -1.68
C TRP A 301 -1.39 -0.84 -1.53
N TRP A 302 -2.71 -1.00 -1.41
CA TRP A 302 -3.63 0.10 -1.14
C TRP A 302 -4.64 -0.18 -0.03
N GLY A 303 -4.53 -1.31 0.65
CA GLY A 303 -5.36 -1.70 1.78
C GLY A 303 -6.71 -2.31 1.37
N TYR A 304 -6.77 -3.04 0.26
CA TYR A 304 -8.02 -3.76 -0.08
C TYR A 304 -8.27 -4.96 0.83
N ASP A 305 -7.21 -5.56 1.37
CA ASP A 305 -7.30 -6.71 2.27
C ASP A 305 -7.21 -6.29 3.73
N SER A 306 -6.30 -5.35 4.05
CA SER A 306 -6.12 -4.90 5.43
C SER A 306 -5.78 -3.41 5.53
N ALA A 307 -6.33 -2.72 6.53
CA ALA A 307 -5.90 -1.36 6.87
C ALA A 307 -4.43 -1.29 7.35
N ASN A 308 -3.84 -2.43 7.73
CA ASN A 308 -2.43 -2.53 8.14
C ASN A 308 -1.51 -3.01 7.01
N TYR A 309 -1.96 -3.04 5.75
CA TYR A 309 -1.22 -3.59 4.59
C TYR A 309 0.24 -3.13 4.46
N ALA A 310 0.56 -1.92 4.91
CA ALA A 310 1.91 -1.36 4.88
C ALA A 310 2.72 -1.54 6.18
N LYS A 311 2.12 -1.98 7.28
CA LYS A 311 2.80 -2.19 8.59
C LYS A 311 3.19 -3.65 8.77
N LYS A 312 4.07 -3.97 9.73
CA LYS A 312 4.48 -5.36 10.00
C LYS A 312 3.29 -6.32 10.16
N SER A 313 2.21 -5.89 10.81
CA SER A 313 0.99 -6.68 11.00
C SER A 313 0.14 -6.89 9.75
N GLY A 314 0.53 -6.33 8.59
CA GLY A 314 -0.11 -6.58 7.30
C GLY A 314 -0.04 -8.07 6.93
N PRO A 315 -1.17 -8.75 6.66
CA PRO A 315 -1.22 -10.21 6.51
C PRO A 315 -0.26 -10.75 5.45
N GLN A 316 -0.27 -10.18 4.24
CA GLN A 316 0.60 -10.64 3.15
C GLN A 316 2.09 -10.45 3.46
N MET A 317 2.46 -9.32 4.04
CA MET A 317 3.87 -9.09 4.42
C MET A 317 4.33 -10.01 5.54
N ALA A 318 3.50 -10.18 6.58
CA ALA A 318 3.81 -11.09 7.69
C ALA A 318 4.00 -12.53 7.19
N ALA A 319 3.20 -12.97 6.23
CA ALA A 319 3.34 -14.28 5.62
C ALA A 319 4.63 -14.43 4.82
N ILE A 320 4.97 -13.44 3.96
CA ILE A 320 6.24 -13.46 3.21
C ILE A 320 7.43 -13.46 4.18
N LYS A 321 7.36 -12.67 5.26
CA LYS A 321 8.39 -12.68 6.30
C LYS A 321 8.51 -14.04 6.98
N ALA A 322 7.40 -14.70 7.30
CA ALA A 322 7.41 -16.04 7.87
C ALA A 322 8.03 -17.08 6.91
N MET A 323 7.80 -16.95 5.60
CA MET A 323 8.47 -17.78 4.58
C MET A 323 9.98 -17.54 4.57
N VAL A 324 10.41 -16.27 4.64
CA VAL A 324 11.83 -15.91 4.74
C VAL A 324 12.47 -16.49 6.00
N ASP A 325 11.78 -16.43 7.14
CA ASP A 325 12.25 -16.99 8.40
C ASP A 325 12.40 -18.51 8.30
N GLN A 326 11.39 -19.20 7.77
CA GLN A 326 11.40 -20.64 7.59
C GLN A 326 12.54 -21.06 6.65
N VAL A 327 12.69 -20.43 5.49
CA VAL A 327 13.74 -20.81 4.54
C VAL A 327 15.15 -20.54 5.10
N SER A 328 15.26 -19.57 6.02
CA SER A 328 16.53 -19.22 6.66
C SER A 328 16.75 -19.92 7.99
N ALA A 329 15.87 -20.81 8.44
CA ALA A 329 15.93 -21.42 9.76
C ALA A 329 17.09 -22.43 9.93
N GLY A 330 17.62 -22.97 8.83
CA GLY A 330 18.77 -23.89 8.83
C GLY A 330 20.14 -23.20 8.96
N SER A 331 20.16 -21.87 9.10
CA SER A 331 21.39 -21.10 9.27
C SER A 331 22.07 -21.40 10.60
N THR A 332 23.36 -21.74 10.58
CA THR A 332 24.19 -21.87 11.79
C THR A 332 24.72 -20.53 12.31
N LEU A 333 24.48 -19.44 11.56
CA LEU A 333 24.76 -18.10 12.04
C LEU A 333 23.72 -17.73 13.11
N PRO A 334 24.13 -17.19 14.27
CA PRO A 334 23.17 -16.76 15.27
C PRO A 334 22.14 -15.84 14.62
N PRO A 335 20.84 -15.96 14.96
CA PRO A 335 19.86 -14.98 14.52
C PRO A 335 20.42 -13.58 14.82
N PRO A 336 20.21 -12.59 13.92
CA PRO A 336 20.55 -11.22 14.25
C PRO A 336 19.98 -10.92 15.64
N PRO A 337 20.75 -10.25 16.52
CA PRO A 337 20.29 -9.99 17.87
C PRO A 337 18.87 -9.42 17.78
N PRO A 338 17.94 -9.86 18.66
CA PRO A 338 16.62 -9.28 18.70
C PRO A 338 16.79 -7.75 18.69
N PRO A 339 15.95 -7.02 17.94
CA PRO A 339 16.01 -5.57 17.97
C PRO A 339 16.06 -5.16 19.45
N PRO A 340 16.88 -4.15 19.81
CA PRO A 340 16.93 -3.69 21.19
C PRO A 340 15.49 -3.54 21.67
N PRO A 341 15.18 -3.94 22.92
CA PRO A 341 13.84 -3.76 23.46
C PRO A 341 13.44 -2.32 23.13
N PRO A 342 12.20 -2.11 22.64
CA PRO A 342 11.77 -0.78 22.25
C PRO A 342 12.19 0.18 23.37
N PRO A 343 12.76 1.35 23.05
CA PRO A 343 13.02 2.35 24.08
C PRO A 343 11.75 2.44 24.92
N PRO A 344 11.86 2.55 26.26
CA PRO A 344 10.68 2.67 27.11
C PRO A 344 9.75 3.67 26.44
N PRO A 345 8.45 3.34 26.27
CA PRO A 345 7.53 4.18 25.50
C PRO A 345 7.78 5.64 25.93
N PRO A 346 7.89 6.59 24.97
CA PRO A 346 8.07 8.01 25.32
C PRO A 346 7.10 8.28 26.44
N VAL A 347 7.58 8.76 27.60
CA VAL A 347 6.78 8.84 28.83
C VAL A 347 5.43 9.41 28.44
N ALA A 348 4.42 8.54 28.38
CA ALA A 348 3.18 8.91 27.73
C ALA A 348 2.62 10.06 28.56
N LEU A 349 2.37 11.20 27.92
CA LEU A 349 1.90 12.39 28.63
C LEU A 349 0.68 11.97 29.47
N PRO A 350 0.61 12.37 30.75
CA PRO A 350 -0.50 11.98 31.59
C PRO A 350 -1.80 12.54 31.01
N ALA A 351 -2.90 11.85 31.29
CA ALA A 351 -4.21 12.28 30.84
C ALA A 351 -4.52 13.69 31.36
N PRO A 352 -5.00 14.62 30.51
CA PRO A 352 -5.50 15.90 30.97
C PRO A 352 -6.57 15.71 32.05
N THR A 353 -6.43 16.45 33.15
CA THR A 353 -7.37 16.43 34.28
C THR A 353 -8.28 17.66 34.23
N GLY A 354 -9.35 17.67 35.04
CA GLY A 354 -10.25 18.82 35.12
C GLY A 354 -11.05 19.08 33.83
N VAL A 355 -11.29 18.03 33.03
CA VAL A 355 -12.01 18.19 31.77
C VAL A 355 -13.47 18.53 32.04
N THR A 356 -13.92 19.67 31.50
CA THR A 356 -15.28 20.20 31.69
C THR A 356 -15.90 20.63 30.36
N ALA A 357 -17.21 20.43 30.22
CA ALA A 357 -18.00 20.96 29.13
C ALA A 357 -18.85 22.13 29.64
N THR A 358 -18.67 23.32 29.05
CA THR A 358 -19.32 24.58 29.48
C THR A 358 -19.80 25.39 28.26
N ASN A 359 -20.51 26.48 28.53
CA ASN A 359 -21.02 27.41 27.50
C ASN A 359 -21.82 26.71 26.40
N ALA A 360 -22.72 25.79 26.78
CA ALA A 360 -23.58 25.08 25.84
C ALA A 360 -24.43 26.08 25.05
N THR A 361 -24.42 25.94 23.72
CA THR A 361 -25.37 26.61 22.82
C THR A 361 -26.21 25.57 22.10
N ALA A 362 -27.07 25.99 21.17
CA ALA A 362 -27.79 25.08 20.30
C ALA A 362 -26.89 24.30 19.32
N SER A 363 -25.65 24.77 19.07
CA SER A 363 -24.77 24.21 18.04
C SER A 363 -23.29 24.15 18.41
N SER A 364 -22.93 24.48 19.65
CA SER A 364 -21.55 24.46 20.12
C SER A 364 -21.43 24.17 21.62
N MET A 365 -20.25 23.73 22.02
CA MET A 365 -19.86 23.46 23.41
C MET A 365 -18.39 23.84 23.59
N THR A 366 -18.04 24.44 24.73
CA THR A 366 -16.64 24.70 25.10
C THR A 366 -16.11 23.58 25.98
N ILE A 367 -14.99 22.97 25.60
CA ILE A 367 -14.30 21.93 26.35
C ILE A 367 -13.04 22.55 26.96
N ASN A 368 -12.90 22.49 28.29
CA ASN A 368 -11.74 23.04 29.02
C ASN A 368 -11.05 21.93 29.79
N TRP A 369 -9.75 22.07 30.05
CA TRP A 369 -8.95 21.11 30.82
C TRP A 369 -7.77 21.79 31.51
N ASN A 370 -7.08 21.07 32.40
CA ASN A 370 -5.84 21.53 33.02
C ASN A 370 -4.64 21.28 32.11
N ALA A 371 -3.65 22.18 32.14
CA ALA A 371 -2.41 22.00 31.40
C ALA A 371 -1.65 20.75 31.88
N VAL A 372 -1.11 19.99 30.93
CA VAL A 372 -0.25 18.84 31.16
C VAL A 372 1.22 19.26 30.97
N THR A 373 2.04 19.09 32.00
CA THR A 373 3.48 19.37 31.91
C THR A 373 4.12 18.50 30.82
N GLY A 374 4.85 19.12 29.90
CA GLY A 374 5.47 18.45 28.76
C GLY A 374 4.58 18.36 27.50
N ALA A 375 3.32 18.77 27.57
CA ALA A 375 2.46 18.86 26.39
C ALA A 375 2.80 20.10 25.56
N ALA A 376 3.04 19.93 24.26
CA ALA A 376 3.15 21.02 23.31
C ALA A 376 1.79 21.39 22.71
N SER A 377 0.84 20.47 22.70
CA SER A 377 -0.52 20.67 22.20
C SER A 377 -1.51 19.66 22.76
N TYR A 378 -2.78 19.75 22.37
CA TYR A 378 -3.86 18.86 22.75
C TYR A 378 -4.74 18.52 21.56
N ASN A 379 -5.39 17.36 21.62
CA ASN A 379 -6.41 16.93 20.69
C ASN A 379 -7.70 16.57 21.43
N VAL A 380 -8.83 17.00 20.87
CA VAL A 380 -10.16 16.83 21.44
C VAL A 380 -10.94 15.83 20.60
N TYR A 381 -11.61 14.90 21.29
CA TYR A 381 -12.32 13.79 20.69
C TYR A 381 -13.79 13.83 21.08
N ARG A 382 -14.69 14.02 20.10
CA ARG A 382 -16.14 13.88 20.24
C ARG A 382 -16.57 12.47 19.83
N ASN A 383 -17.22 11.73 20.73
CA ASN A 383 -17.65 10.34 20.49
C ASN A 383 -16.54 9.48 19.88
N SER A 384 -15.33 9.58 20.44
CA SER A 384 -14.11 8.88 20.01
C SER A 384 -13.53 9.30 18.66
N ASN A 385 -14.10 10.31 17.98
CA ASN A 385 -13.56 10.88 16.75
C ASN A 385 -12.86 12.22 17.02
N LYS A 386 -11.66 12.40 16.48
CA LYS A 386 -10.92 13.66 16.62
C LYS A 386 -11.69 14.80 15.96
N THR A 387 -11.83 15.91 16.69
CA THR A 387 -12.69 17.04 16.31
C THR A 387 -11.89 18.24 15.82
N ASN A 388 -10.70 18.47 16.36
CA ASN A 388 -9.83 19.56 15.95
C ASN A 388 -8.97 19.17 14.73
N ALA A 389 -8.95 19.99 13.69
CA ALA A 389 -8.12 19.78 12.50
C ALA A 389 -6.64 20.13 12.73
N LEU A 390 -6.37 21.15 13.56
CA LEU A 390 -5.04 21.57 13.99
C LEU A 390 -4.86 21.30 15.49
N PRO A 391 -3.63 21.01 15.96
CA PRO A 391 -3.37 20.82 17.39
C PRO A 391 -3.75 22.07 18.20
N VAL A 392 -4.43 21.87 19.33
CA VAL A 392 -4.85 22.97 20.22
C VAL A 392 -3.69 23.30 21.15
N THR A 393 -3.18 24.53 21.14
CA THR A 393 -2.04 24.95 21.98
C THR A 393 -2.47 25.61 23.29
N THR A 394 -3.77 25.90 23.43
CA THR A 394 -4.41 26.37 24.66
C THR A 394 -5.05 25.19 25.41
N THR A 395 -5.61 25.45 26.60
CA THR A 395 -6.32 24.45 27.40
C THR A 395 -7.84 24.54 27.28
N SER A 396 -8.32 25.04 26.13
CA SER A 396 -9.73 25.22 25.81
C SER A 396 -9.98 25.05 24.32
N PHE A 397 -11.09 24.42 23.95
CA PHE A 397 -11.52 24.20 22.57
C PHE A 397 -13.03 24.36 22.44
N VAL A 398 -13.48 25.12 21.44
CA VAL A 398 -14.91 25.25 21.11
C VAL A 398 -15.26 24.26 20.00
N ASP A 399 -16.03 23.25 20.35
CA ASP A 399 -16.60 22.31 19.39
C ASP A 399 -17.86 22.92 18.77
N ASN A 400 -17.90 23.01 17.44
CA ASN A 400 -18.97 23.65 16.67
C ASN A 400 -19.69 22.64 15.78
N GLY A 401 -20.87 23.02 15.28
CA GLY A 401 -21.66 22.18 14.37
C GLY A 401 -22.37 21.03 15.08
N LEU A 402 -22.67 21.18 16.36
CA LEU A 402 -23.42 20.21 17.15
C LEU A 402 -24.91 20.28 16.81
N ALA A 403 -25.60 19.15 16.93
CA ALA A 403 -27.05 19.13 16.91
C ALA A 403 -27.61 19.67 18.23
N GLY A 404 -28.71 20.42 18.18
CA GLY A 404 -29.40 20.92 19.37
C GLY A 404 -30.07 19.79 20.17
N ALA A 405 -30.30 20.03 21.46
CA ALA A 405 -30.89 19.06 22.40
C ALA A 405 -30.22 17.67 22.37
N THR A 406 -28.93 17.60 22.07
CA THR A 406 -28.19 16.35 21.88
C THR A 406 -27.05 16.26 22.89
N THR A 407 -26.90 15.10 23.52
CA THR A 407 -25.80 14.83 24.45
C THR A 407 -24.61 14.29 23.67
N PHE A 408 -23.45 14.89 23.89
CA PHE A 408 -22.17 14.46 23.32
C PHE A 408 -21.17 14.13 24.43
N ASN A 409 -20.21 13.27 24.10
CA ASN A 409 -19.10 12.91 24.99
C ASN A 409 -17.79 13.42 24.41
N TRP A 410 -17.02 14.11 25.24
CA TRP A 410 -15.69 14.60 24.88
C TRP A 410 -14.61 13.98 25.75
N SER A 411 -13.46 13.71 25.14
CA SER A 411 -12.21 13.42 25.84
C SER A 411 -11.09 14.22 25.23
N VAL A 412 -10.04 14.47 26.02
CA VAL A 412 -8.88 15.26 25.60
C VAL A 412 -7.63 14.43 25.79
N LYS A 413 -6.70 14.53 24.85
CA LYS A 413 -5.36 13.95 24.94
C LYS A 413 -4.33 15.05 24.82
N ALA A 414 -3.33 15.02 25.69
CA ALA A 414 -2.13 15.83 25.55
C ALA A 414 -1.24 15.25 24.45
N ALA A 415 -0.54 16.10 23.71
CA ALA A 415 0.41 15.71 22.68
C ALA A 415 1.75 16.45 22.87
N ASP A 416 2.85 15.74 22.68
CA ASP A 416 4.19 16.32 22.79
C ASP A 416 4.56 17.15 21.55
N SER A 417 5.79 17.70 21.52
CA SER A 417 6.28 18.51 20.40
C SER A 417 6.40 17.74 19.07
N SER A 418 6.39 16.40 19.11
CA SER A 418 6.38 15.53 17.92
C SER A 418 4.96 15.14 17.48
N GLY A 419 3.93 15.55 18.25
CA GLY A 419 2.53 15.23 18.00
C GLY A 419 2.09 13.87 18.55
N ALA A 420 2.92 13.18 19.36
CA ALA A 420 2.56 11.91 19.97
C ALA A 420 1.58 12.13 21.14
N GLU A 421 0.44 11.44 21.12
CA GLU A 421 -0.61 11.58 22.13
C GLU A 421 -0.38 10.70 23.36
N GLY A 422 -0.62 11.28 24.53
CA GLY A 422 -0.68 10.58 25.81
C GLY A 422 -2.02 9.91 26.09
N ALA A 423 -2.25 9.58 27.36
CA ALA A 423 -3.50 8.97 27.80
C ALA A 423 -4.70 9.91 27.57
N ALA A 424 -5.87 9.33 27.25
CA ALA A 424 -7.12 10.08 27.17
C ALA A 424 -7.61 10.46 28.57
N SER A 425 -8.15 11.67 28.70
CA SER A 425 -8.89 12.08 29.89
C SER A 425 -10.09 11.18 30.16
N ALA A 426 -10.61 11.25 31.39
CA ALA A 426 -11.99 10.83 31.64
C ALA A 426 -12.92 11.58 30.67
N ALA A 427 -13.93 10.88 30.15
CA ALA A 427 -14.91 11.49 29.28
C ALA A 427 -15.79 12.46 30.07
N VAL A 428 -16.06 13.62 29.49
CA VAL A 428 -17.07 14.56 29.98
C VAL A 428 -18.25 14.56 29.03
N SER A 429 -19.46 14.55 29.58
CA SER A 429 -20.69 14.66 28.81
C SER A 429 -21.26 16.07 28.91
N GLY A 430 -21.93 16.53 27.86
CA GLY A 430 -22.70 17.78 27.88
C GLY A 430 -23.82 17.75 26.86
N THR A 431 -24.93 18.38 27.21
CA THR A 431 -26.12 18.47 26.35
C THR A 431 -26.23 19.88 25.79
N THR A 432 -26.31 19.99 24.47
CA THR A 432 -26.57 21.27 23.79
C THR A 432 -27.96 21.80 24.14
N LEU A 433 -28.13 23.11 24.09
CA LEU A 433 -29.44 23.73 24.27
C LEU A 433 -30.37 23.30 23.14
N THR A 434 -31.68 23.39 23.38
CA THR A 434 -32.67 23.24 22.32
C THR A 434 -32.37 24.24 21.21
N ALA A 435 -32.23 23.74 19.99
CA ALA A 435 -32.18 24.62 18.84
C ALA A 435 -33.52 25.37 18.74
N PRO A 436 -33.53 26.67 18.44
CA PRO A 436 -34.77 27.34 18.08
C PRO A 436 -35.45 26.57 16.95
N PRO A 437 -36.79 26.52 16.89
CA PRO A 437 -37.50 25.88 15.80
C PRO A 437 -36.93 26.39 14.47
N PRO A 438 -36.67 25.51 13.49
CA PRO A 438 -36.26 25.97 12.17
C PRO A 438 -37.28 27.00 11.72
N THR A 439 -36.81 28.20 11.39
CA THR A 439 -37.68 29.23 10.82
C THR A 439 -38.30 28.60 9.58
N PRO A 440 -39.65 28.61 9.43
CA PRO A 440 -40.28 28.01 8.26
C PRO A 440 -39.61 28.56 7.00
N ALA A 441 -39.09 27.67 6.17
CA ALA A 441 -38.45 28.07 4.93
C ALA A 441 -39.48 28.83 4.10
N THR A 442 -39.24 30.12 3.86
CA THR A 442 -40.15 30.90 3.03
C THR A 442 -39.86 30.57 1.56
N CYS A 443 -40.78 29.83 0.94
CA CYS A 443 -40.76 29.57 -0.48
C CYS A 443 -41.59 30.60 -1.24
N TYR A 444 -41.14 30.94 -2.43
CA TYR A 444 -41.88 31.76 -3.39
C TYR A 444 -41.95 30.99 -4.70
N THR A 445 -43.17 30.71 -5.17
CA THR A 445 -43.40 30.18 -6.52
C THR A 445 -44.01 31.31 -7.34
N ALA A 446 -43.28 31.77 -8.35
CA ALA A 446 -43.75 32.80 -9.25
C ALA A 446 -43.08 32.64 -10.62
N SER A 447 -43.55 33.41 -11.60
CA SER A 447 -42.83 33.51 -12.86
C SER A 447 -41.42 34.07 -12.67
N ASN A 448 -40.50 33.68 -13.55
CA ASN A 448 -39.13 34.14 -13.54
C ASN A 448 -39.04 35.68 -13.61
N TYR A 449 -39.93 36.34 -14.36
CA TYR A 449 -40.08 37.80 -14.35
C TYR A 449 -40.43 38.33 -12.94
N SER A 450 -41.47 37.78 -12.30
CA SER A 450 -41.92 38.21 -10.97
C SER A 450 -40.87 37.97 -9.87
N HIS A 451 -40.00 36.97 -10.01
CA HIS A 451 -38.85 36.78 -9.13
C HIS A 451 -37.82 37.90 -9.24
N THR A 452 -37.54 38.36 -10.46
CA THR A 452 -36.59 39.47 -10.67
C THR A 452 -37.10 40.80 -10.13
N VAL A 453 -38.37 41.13 -10.38
CA VAL A 453 -39.01 42.35 -9.87
C VAL A 453 -39.02 42.38 -8.34
N ALA A 454 -39.19 41.22 -7.71
CA ALA A 454 -39.21 41.09 -6.26
C ALA A 454 -37.82 40.94 -5.61
N GLY A 455 -36.72 41.13 -6.36
CA GLY A 455 -35.35 41.03 -5.85
C GLY A 455 -34.88 39.62 -5.48
N ARG A 456 -35.66 38.58 -5.79
CA ARG A 456 -35.34 37.17 -5.50
C ARG A 456 -34.45 36.53 -6.56
N ALA A 457 -34.35 37.14 -7.73
CA ALA A 457 -33.55 36.72 -8.87
C ALA A 457 -33.03 37.94 -9.63
N TYR A 458 -32.10 37.73 -10.56
CA TYR A 458 -31.69 38.74 -11.53
C TYR A 458 -31.72 38.14 -12.94
N ALA A 459 -31.87 38.98 -13.96
CA ALA A 459 -31.89 38.54 -15.35
C ALA A 459 -30.71 39.12 -16.13
N VAL A 460 -30.10 38.30 -16.98
CA VAL A 460 -29.03 38.70 -17.88
C VAL A 460 -29.26 37.97 -19.21
N TRP A 461 -29.20 38.71 -20.33
CA TRP A 461 -29.34 38.15 -21.68
C TRP A 461 -30.59 37.27 -21.91
N GLY A 462 -31.72 37.60 -21.28
CA GLY A 462 -32.98 36.86 -21.42
C GLY A 462 -33.09 35.60 -20.55
N TRP A 463 -32.13 35.33 -19.67
CA TRP A 463 -32.15 34.23 -18.70
C TRP A 463 -32.20 34.77 -17.27
N THR A 464 -32.87 34.02 -16.39
CA THR A 464 -33.04 34.37 -14.98
C THR A 464 -32.18 33.47 -14.09
N TYR A 465 -31.58 34.07 -13.06
CA TYR A 465 -30.72 33.40 -12.08
C TYR A 465 -31.15 33.77 -10.65
N ALA A 466 -31.17 32.80 -9.74
CA ALA A 466 -31.54 33.02 -8.35
C ALA A 466 -30.52 33.93 -7.64
N ASN A 467 -31.00 34.92 -6.88
CA ASN A 467 -30.13 35.87 -6.19
C ASN A 467 -29.41 35.17 -5.02
N GLY A 468 -28.12 35.43 -4.86
CA GLY A 468 -27.24 34.71 -3.93
C GLY A 468 -26.64 33.43 -4.50
N SER A 469 -27.45 32.43 -4.87
CA SER A 469 -26.93 31.12 -5.33
C SER A 469 -26.46 31.06 -6.79
N GLY A 470 -26.97 31.95 -7.65
CA GLY A 470 -26.65 31.96 -9.08
C GLY A 470 -27.24 30.79 -9.87
N GLN A 471 -28.14 29.99 -9.29
CA GLN A 471 -28.77 28.87 -9.99
C GLN A 471 -29.65 29.36 -11.15
N SER A 472 -29.47 28.77 -12.33
CA SER A 472 -30.27 29.12 -13.51
C SER A 472 -31.72 28.69 -13.34
N MET A 473 -32.65 29.62 -13.53
CA MET A 473 -34.09 29.42 -13.40
C MET A 473 -34.79 29.26 -14.74
N GLY A 474 -34.07 29.38 -15.86
CA GLY A 474 -34.64 29.37 -17.20
C GLY A 474 -34.87 30.76 -17.79
N LEU A 475 -35.72 30.84 -18.80
CA LEU A 475 -35.98 32.08 -19.54
C LEU A 475 -36.64 33.15 -18.66
N TRP A 476 -36.23 34.40 -18.84
CA TRP A 476 -36.84 35.55 -18.19
C TRP A 476 -38.15 35.91 -18.88
N ASN A 477 -39.25 35.32 -18.41
CA ASN A 477 -40.59 35.57 -18.92
C ASN A 477 -41.64 35.33 -17.82
N ILE A 478 -42.92 35.53 -18.18
CA ILE A 478 -44.07 35.33 -17.28
C ILE A 478 -44.64 33.89 -17.30
N PHE A 479 -44.21 33.04 -18.24
CA PHE A 479 -44.72 31.69 -18.46
C PHE A 479 -43.90 30.59 -17.75
N THR A 480 -42.60 30.82 -17.56
CA THR A 480 -41.68 29.94 -16.85
C THR A 480 -41.76 30.27 -15.36
N SER A 481 -42.28 29.33 -14.59
CA SER A 481 -42.46 29.45 -13.15
C SER A 481 -41.44 28.59 -12.41
N THR A 482 -40.86 29.13 -11.35
CA THR A 482 -39.83 28.47 -10.56
C THR A 482 -40.13 28.64 -9.08
N THR A 483 -39.84 27.63 -8.27
CA THR A 483 -39.91 27.76 -6.81
C THR A 483 -38.52 28.09 -6.26
N LEU A 484 -38.43 29.22 -5.55
CA LEU A 484 -37.24 29.62 -4.82
C LEU A 484 -37.46 29.50 -3.31
N LYS A 485 -36.52 28.85 -2.64
CA LYS A 485 -36.43 28.75 -1.19
C LYS A 485 -35.46 29.82 -0.66
N LYS A 486 -35.89 30.69 0.25
CA LYS A 486 -35.00 31.63 0.96
C LYS A 486 -34.20 30.85 2.02
N THR A 487 -32.87 30.84 1.91
CA THR A 487 -31.97 30.15 2.86
C THR A 487 -31.06 31.10 3.63
N GLY A 488 -31.11 32.39 3.31
CA GLY A 488 -30.41 33.47 4.00
C GLY A 488 -30.92 34.82 3.51
N ASP A 489 -30.45 35.92 4.08
CA ASP A 489 -30.84 37.24 3.61
C ASP A 489 -30.35 37.48 2.18
N ASN A 490 -31.31 37.78 1.29
CA ASN A 490 -31.11 37.86 -0.16
C ASN A 490 -30.46 36.62 -0.81
N TYR A 491 -30.50 35.46 -0.14
CA TYR A 491 -29.95 34.21 -0.67
C TYR A 491 -31.06 33.19 -0.93
N TYR A 492 -31.24 32.88 -2.21
CA TYR A 492 -32.29 32.01 -2.73
C TYR A 492 -31.71 30.84 -3.51
N VAL A 493 -32.27 29.66 -3.31
CA VAL A 493 -31.92 28.43 -4.05
C VAL A 493 -33.15 27.84 -4.72
N LEU A 494 -32.94 27.13 -5.83
CA LEU A 494 -33.97 26.25 -6.41
C LEU A 494 -34.31 25.16 -5.40
N GLY A 495 -35.60 24.96 -5.15
CA GLY A 495 -36.05 23.88 -4.28
C GLY A 495 -37.55 23.87 -4.11
N THR A 496 -38.07 22.74 -3.65
CA THR A 496 -39.46 22.58 -3.24
C THR A 496 -39.60 22.83 -1.74
N CYS A 497 -40.72 23.40 -1.31
CA CYS A 497 -41.15 23.33 0.08
C CYS A 497 -42.21 22.21 0.22
N PRO A 498 -42.33 21.58 1.40
CA PRO A 498 -43.46 20.70 1.69
C PRO A 498 -44.79 21.45 1.65
#